data_AF-A0A2T0UVL1-F1
#
_entry.id   AF-A0A2T0UVL1-F1
#
_cell.length_a   1.000
_cell.length_b   1.000
_cell.length_c   1.000
_cell.angle_alpha   90.00
_cell.angle_beta   90.00
_cell.angle_gamma   90.00
#
_symmetry.space_group_name_H-M   'P 1'
#
loop_
_entity.id
_entity.type
_entity.pdbx_description
1 polymer ?
#
loop_
_entity_poly.entity_id
_entity_poly.type
_entity_poly.pdbx_seq_one_letter_code
_entity_poly.pdbx_strand_id
1 'polypeptide(L)'
;MPRRRWPTEAELNKSLTLAAMWIRRHRMPGMQAWPVSAGGADPSLWGGTVDAVCAITALRRSGWFDVSVLDDVDLGAAKRWAMTQQNKNGSFRSGEFAFSGAEPTAWTLIALHQITPDEPSREVKAALAYLESCVDLNDGSVSSTPNGDLPRTMPTALTLWAFALWRHHDDLRSKIASYLLRCQDTSSHGWGVTSSARPNPATTAQVLVAFQAARVAEDDYRLAVEYLVDQQRESGRWPNSLDEWVAERLTNKCANSGTAWSLLALAKRRDHRSRTACLRAVNYLIAGDQTVSGPTADRGSWKLSDDGAQRHVWLTGQIVVALAAWRNALPPEGFHREGMRLTTWLLTAFDFLVSRAPLISTLGVLGAVVALTIDSTDAGLRYQLFGDGVTFRQSLLTSGLGTAMLGAITWLYRGARNWRARRRRD
;
A
#
# COMPACT_ATOMS: atom_id res chain seq x y z
N MET A 1 5.12 5.73 -20.38
CA MET A 1 3.90 5.37 -19.61
C MET A 1 4.16 4.07 -18.86
N PRO A 2 3.94 3.98 -17.54
CA PRO A 2 4.02 2.69 -16.85
C PRO A 2 2.98 1.75 -17.48
N ARG A 3 3.41 0.55 -17.87
CA ARG A 3 2.53 -0.47 -18.45
C ARG A 3 1.45 -0.78 -17.42
N ARG A 4 0.20 -0.37 -17.66
CA ARG A 4 -0.97 -0.78 -16.87
C ARG A 4 -1.34 -2.23 -17.19
N ARG A 5 -0.38 -3.15 -17.05
CA ARG A 5 -0.61 -4.58 -17.19
C ARG A 5 -0.70 -5.20 -15.80
N TRP A 6 -1.42 -6.30 -15.70
CA TRP A 6 -1.29 -7.17 -14.55
C TRP A 6 0.14 -7.72 -14.53
N PRO A 7 0.85 -7.67 -13.39
CA PRO A 7 2.12 -8.35 -13.29
C PRO A 7 1.90 -9.83 -13.50
N THR A 8 2.81 -10.46 -14.24
CA THR A 8 2.74 -11.91 -14.39
C THR A 8 3.06 -12.56 -13.05
N GLU A 9 2.56 -13.77 -12.85
CA GLU A 9 2.89 -14.56 -11.66
C GLU A 9 4.40 -14.77 -11.54
N ALA A 10 5.06 -15.00 -12.67
CA ALA A 10 6.51 -15.14 -12.75
C ALA A 10 7.24 -13.86 -12.32
N GLU A 11 6.76 -12.67 -12.69
CA GLU A 11 7.35 -11.38 -12.28
C GLU A 11 7.25 -11.17 -10.77
N LEU A 12 6.08 -11.45 -10.20
CA LEU A 12 5.86 -11.33 -8.76
C LEU A 12 6.70 -12.34 -7.98
N ASN A 13 6.66 -13.61 -8.38
CA ASN A 13 7.41 -14.68 -7.73
C ASN A 13 8.91 -14.39 -7.77
N LYS A 14 9.44 -14.00 -8.94
CA LYS A 14 10.85 -13.60 -9.07
C LYS A 14 11.20 -12.45 -8.12
N SER A 15 10.36 -11.42 -8.04
CA SER A 15 10.60 -10.25 -7.20
C SER A 15 10.66 -10.64 -5.71
N LEU A 16 9.74 -11.50 -5.28
CA LEU A 16 9.66 -11.97 -3.89
C LEU A 16 10.73 -13.00 -3.55
N THR A 17 11.15 -13.84 -4.50
CA THR A 17 12.28 -14.76 -4.30
C THR A 17 13.58 -13.98 -4.09
N LEU A 18 13.80 -12.92 -4.88
CA LEU A 18 14.92 -12.02 -4.68
C LEU A 18 14.86 -11.36 -3.30
N ALA A 19 13.68 -10.91 -2.86
CA ALA A 19 13.51 -10.30 -1.54
C ALA A 19 13.73 -11.29 -0.38
N ALA A 20 13.23 -12.52 -0.51
CA ALA A 20 13.47 -13.58 0.46
C ALA A 20 14.96 -13.90 0.59
N MET A 21 15.67 -14.05 -0.53
CA MET A 21 17.12 -14.26 -0.54
C MET A 21 17.87 -13.08 0.08
N TRP A 22 17.43 -11.85 -0.21
CA TRP A 22 18.05 -10.65 0.34
C TRP A 22 17.87 -10.57 1.86
N ILE A 23 16.65 -10.80 2.37
CA ILE A 23 16.38 -10.84 3.81
C ILE A 23 17.23 -11.93 4.46
N ARG A 24 17.23 -13.15 3.89
CA ARG A 24 18.05 -14.27 4.42
C ARG A 24 19.54 -13.90 4.50
N ARG A 25 20.10 -13.30 3.45
CA ARG A 25 21.53 -12.92 3.40
C ARG A 25 21.92 -11.91 4.47
N HIS A 26 21.02 -10.99 4.82
CA HIS A 26 21.30 -9.91 5.76
C HIS A 26 20.94 -10.26 7.21
N ARG A 27 20.71 -11.54 7.50
CA ARG A 27 20.62 -12.05 8.86
C ARG A 27 22.00 -11.95 9.55
N MET A 28 22.01 -11.62 10.84
CA MET A 28 23.25 -11.55 11.63
C MET A 28 23.97 -12.91 11.68
N PRO A 29 25.29 -12.97 11.46
CA PRO A 29 26.04 -14.22 11.52
C PRO A 29 25.85 -14.95 12.86
N GLY A 30 25.54 -16.25 12.81
CA GLY A 30 25.33 -17.07 14.01
C GLY A 30 24.03 -16.80 14.78
N MET A 31 23.16 -15.90 14.29
CA MET A 31 21.91 -15.54 14.96
C MET A 31 20.71 -15.68 14.04
N GLN A 32 19.51 -15.80 14.62
CA GLN A 32 18.23 -15.72 13.89
C GLN A 32 17.59 -14.35 14.13
N ALA A 33 18.39 -13.29 13.91
CA ALA A 33 18.03 -11.89 14.12
C ALA A 33 18.60 -11.03 12.98
N TRP A 34 18.00 -9.87 12.75
CA TRP A 34 18.34 -8.97 11.64
C TRP A 34 18.64 -7.56 12.14
N PRO A 35 19.59 -6.85 11.51
CA PRO A 35 19.80 -5.42 11.75
C PRO A 35 18.68 -4.58 11.11
N VAL A 36 18.62 -3.29 11.43
CA VAL A 36 17.68 -2.34 10.76
C VAL A 36 17.99 -2.22 9.27
N SER A 37 19.28 -2.12 8.94
CA SER A 37 19.78 -1.91 7.58
C SER A 37 20.84 -2.94 7.20
N ALA A 38 21.00 -3.18 5.90
CA ALA A 38 22.04 -4.03 5.36
C ALA A 38 23.43 -3.55 5.83
N GLY A 39 24.21 -4.48 6.38
CA GLY A 39 25.54 -4.20 6.92
C GLY A 39 25.54 -3.59 8.32
N GLY A 40 24.39 -3.50 9.00
CA GLY A 40 24.33 -3.11 10.40
C GLY A 40 25.10 -4.07 11.30
N ALA A 41 25.79 -3.52 12.31
CA ALA A 41 26.67 -4.27 13.20
C ALA A 41 25.92 -5.06 14.29
N ASP A 42 24.70 -4.62 14.63
CA ASP A 42 23.92 -5.17 15.73
C ASP A 42 22.53 -5.63 15.26
N PRO A 43 22.02 -6.74 15.82
CA PRO A 43 20.64 -7.13 15.59
C PRO A 43 19.70 -6.10 16.20
N SER A 44 18.58 -5.89 15.52
CA SER A 44 17.56 -4.95 15.89
C SER A 44 16.23 -5.65 16.10
N LEU A 45 15.47 -5.22 17.12
CA LEU A 45 14.12 -5.75 17.32
C LEU A 45 13.15 -5.10 16.33
N TRP A 46 12.92 -3.79 16.49
CA TRP A 46 12.06 -3.02 15.60
C TRP A 46 12.80 -2.59 14.36
N GLY A 47 12.23 -2.87 13.20
CA GLY A 47 12.80 -2.48 11.93
C GLY A 47 13.88 -3.42 11.39
N GLY A 48 14.32 -4.38 12.20
CA GLY A 48 15.12 -5.52 11.79
C GLY A 48 14.33 -6.82 11.93
N THR A 49 14.51 -7.49 13.06
CA THR A 49 14.05 -8.88 13.29
C THR A 49 12.55 -9.05 13.17
N VAL A 50 11.75 -8.16 13.77
CA VAL A 50 10.29 -8.26 13.77
C VAL A 50 9.72 -8.11 12.35
N ASP A 51 10.25 -7.19 11.55
CA ASP A 51 9.85 -7.01 10.15
C ASP A 51 10.29 -8.18 9.25
N ALA A 52 11.49 -8.71 9.46
CA ALA A 52 11.96 -9.91 8.77
C ALA A 52 11.08 -11.13 9.08
N VAL A 53 10.73 -11.33 10.36
CA VAL A 53 9.82 -12.38 10.81
C VAL A 53 8.45 -12.26 10.14
N CYS A 54 7.86 -11.06 10.13
CA CYS A 54 6.57 -10.81 9.47
C CYS A 54 6.63 -11.17 7.98
N ALA A 55 7.69 -10.74 7.29
CA ALA A 55 7.87 -11.00 5.86
C ALA A 55 8.04 -12.50 5.55
N ILE A 56 8.93 -13.18 6.27
CA ILE A 56 9.20 -14.62 6.10
C ILE A 56 7.95 -15.44 6.41
N THR A 57 7.21 -15.06 7.45
CA THR A 57 5.94 -15.72 7.80
C THR A 57 4.87 -15.51 6.72
N ALA A 58 4.75 -14.28 6.18
CA ALA A 58 3.82 -13.99 5.09
C ALA A 58 4.12 -14.81 3.82
N LEU A 59 5.42 -14.97 3.49
CA LEU A 59 5.85 -15.83 2.37
C LEU A 59 5.55 -17.31 2.63
N ARG A 60 5.89 -17.83 3.82
CA ARG A 60 5.62 -19.23 4.19
C ARG A 60 4.14 -19.60 4.16
N ARG A 61 3.25 -18.66 4.53
CA ARG A 61 1.79 -18.86 4.52
C ARG A 61 1.14 -18.70 3.14
N SER A 62 1.89 -18.23 2.15
CA SER A 62 1.31 -17.83 0.87
C SER A 62 0.86 -19.01 0.00
N GLY A 63 1.47 -20.20 0.17
CA GLY A 63 1.09 -21.43 -0.54
C GLY A 63 1.48 -21.49 -2.03
N TRP A 64 1.88 -20.36 -2.64
CA TRP A 64 2.35 -20.26 -4.03
C TRP A 64 3.83 -19.88 -4.15
N PHE A 65 4.48 -19.52 -3.03
CA PHE A 65 5.88 -19.16 -2.98
C PHE A 65 6.75 -20.39 -2.70
N ASP A 66 7.89 -20.50 -3.38
CA ASP A 66 8.90 -21.52 -3.08
C ASP A 66 9.63 -21.17 -1.77
N VAL A 67 9.18 -21.81 -0.69
CA VAL A 67 9.69 -21.58 0.66
C VAL A 67 11.08 -22.15 0.89
N SER A 68 11.60 -23.01 0.01
CA SER A 68 12.90 -23.68 0.18
C SER A 68 14.07 -22.70 0.30
N VAL A 69 13.91 -21.52 -0.30
CA VAL A 69 14.84 -20.39 -0.18
C VAL A 69 15.02 -19.92 1.26
N LEU A 70 14.13 -20.28 2.17
CA LEU A 70 14.10 -19.87 3.58
C LEU A 70 14.20 -21.05 4.55
N ASP A 71 14.61 -22.24 4.11
CA ASP A 71 14.63 -23.47 4.94
C ASP A 71 15.57 -23.36 6.15
N ASP A 72 16.67 -22.62 6.02
CA ASP A 72 17.66 -22.38 7.08
C ASP A 72 17.24 -21.27 8.07
N VAL A 73 16.05 -20.67 7.89
CA VAL A 73 15.51 -19.66 8.81
C VAL A 73 14.67 -20.32 9.89
N ASP A 74 15.21 -20.36 11.12
CA ASP A 74 14.46 -20.81 12.29
C ASP A 74 13.68 -19.64 12.92
N LEU A 75 12.40 -19.52 12.59
CA LEU A 75 11.49 -18.54 13.19
C LEU A 75 11.28 -18.78 14.69
N GLY A 76 11.44 -20.01 15.18
CA GLY A 76 11.38 -20.32 16.61
C GLY A 76 12.58 -19.74 17.36
N ALA A 77 13.77 -19.81 16.78
CA ALA A 77 14.95 -19.13 17.31
C ALA A 77 14.82 -17.61 17.24
N ALA A 78 14.28 -17.04 16.14
CA ALA A 78 14.01 -15.61 16.05
C ALA A 78 13.03 -15.14 17.12
N LYS A 79 11.96 -15.91 17.36
CA LYS A 79 11.02 -15.72 18.47
C LYS A 79 11.73 -15.72 19.82
N ARG A 80 12.56 -16.73 20.11
CA ARG A 80 13.31 -16.81 21.37
C ARG A 80 14.21 -15.60 21.56
N TRP A 81 14.93 -15.17 20.52
CA TRP A 81 15.75 -13.97 20.57
C TRP A 81 14.91 -12.70 20.81
N ALA A 82 13.79 -12.53 20.12
CA ALA A 82 12.93 -11.37 20.31
C ALA A 82 12.44 -11.27 21.77
N MET A 83 12.08 -12.40 22.38
CA MET A 83 11.66 -12.44 23.79
C MET A 83 12.76 -12.00 24.77
N THR A 84 14.05 -12.19 24.46
CA THR A 84 15.13 -11.69 25.35
C THR A 84 15.27 -10.17 25.33
N GLN A 85 14.60 -9.49 24.39
CA GLN A 85 14.58 -8.03 24.29
C GLN A 85 13.48 -7.39 25.16
N GLN A 86 12.70 -8.19 25.89
CA GLN A 86 11.66 -7.69 26.78
C GLN A 86 12.26 -7.06 28.05
N ASN A 87 11.79 -5.87 28.41
CA ASN A 87 12.09 -5.21 29.66
C ASN A 87 11.34 -5.83 30.83
N LYS A 88 11.81 -5.57 32.05
CA LYS A 88 11.16 -6.02 33.29
C LYS A 88 9.71 -5.54 33.44
N ASN A 89 9.35 -4.41 32.84
CA ASN A 89 7.99 -3.87 32.86
C ASN A 89 7.07 -4.44 31.75
N GLY A 90 7.53 -5.44 30.99
CA GLY A 90 6.77 -6.06 29.91
C GLY A 90 6.92 -5.41 28.54
N SER A 91 7.44 -4.18 28.47
CA SER A 91 7.69 -3.49 27.18
C SER A 91 8.83 -4.14 26.39
N PHE A 92 8.81 -3.98 25.08
CA PHE A 92 9.94 -4.34 24.21
C PHE A 92 10.77 -3.10 23.85
N ARG A 93 12.09 -3.28 23.78
CA ARG A 93 13.04 -2.19 23.44
C ARG A 93 13.03 -1.89 21.94
N SER A 94 13.20 -0.60 21.60
CA SER A 94 13.79 -0.21 20.31
C SER A 94 15.03 0.62 20.60
N GLY A 95 16.21 0.03 20.41
CA GLY A 95 17.48 0.74 20.57
C GLY A 95 17.80 1.69 19.41
N GLU A 96 17.03 1.62 18.32
CA GLU A 96 17.45 2.11 16.99
C GLU A 96 16.74 3.39 16.55
N PHE A 97 15.59 3.70 17.17
CA PHE A 97 14.76 4.83 16.75
C PHE A 97 14.33 5.76 17.89
N ALA A 98 14.85 5.56 19.11
CA ALA A 98 14.36 6.24 20.33
C ALA A 98 12.82 6.19 20.49
N PHE A 99 12.16 5.21 19.87
CA PHE A 99 10.72 5.03 20.01
C PHE A 99 10.41 4.55 21.42
N SER A 100 9.43 5.23 22.02
CA SER A 100 8.80 4.87 23.27
C SER A 100 8.16 3.47 23.21
N GLY A 101 7.96 2.82 24.36
CA GLY A 101 7.78 1.37 24.45
C GLY A 101 6.49 0.77 23.84
N ALA A 102 5.41 1.54 23.65
CA ALA A 102 4.12 0.98 23.19
C ALA A 102 4.20 0.44 21.76
N GLU A 103 4.76 1.23 20.84
CA GLU A 103 4.94 0.84 19.45
C GLU A 103 5.71 -0.49 19.34
N PRO A 104 6.98 -0.60 19.78
CA PRO A 104 7.76 -1.83 19.66
C PRO A 104 7.16 -3.02 20.38
N THR A 105 6.42 -2.78 21.45
CA THR A 105 5.66 -3.85 22.12
C THR A 105 4.54 -4.37 21.22
N ALA A 106 3.72 -3.48 20.66
CA ALA A 106 2.60 -3.87 19.80
C ALA A 106 3.06 -4.56 18.51
N TRP A 107 4.11 -4.03 17.85
CA TRP A 107 4.63 -4.65 16.63
C TRP A 107 5.26 -6.02 16.88
N THR A 108 5.98 -6.18 17.99
CA THR A 108 6.51 -7.49 18.40
C THR A 108 5.38 -8.48 18.66
N LEU A 109 4.32 -8.08 19.38
CA LEU A 109 3.14 -8.92 19.61
C LEU A 109 2.45 -9.33 18.31
N ILE A 110 2.34 -8.44 17.33
CA ILE A 110 1.80 -8.75 16.01
C ILE A 110 2.66 -9.83 15.33
N ALA A 111 3.98 -9.68 15.30
CA ALA A 111 4.88 -10.65 14.68
C ALA A 111 4.89 -12.01 15.39
N LEU A 112 4.87 -12.01 16.73
CA LEU A 112 4.81 -13.24 17.52
C LEU A 112 3.54 -14.05 17.21
N HIS A 113 2.41 -13.36 17.08
CA HIS A 113 1.15 -13.99 16.68
C HIS A 113 1.22 -14.53 15.23
N GLN A 114 2.02 -13.91 14.34
CA GLN A 114 2.26 -14.47 13.01
C GLN A 114 3.00 -15.80 13.08
N ILE A 115 4.01 -15.95 13.94
CA ILE A 115 4.77 -17.22 14.03
C ILE A 115 3.91 -18.33 14.64
N THR A 116 3.29 -18.05 15.78
CA THR A 116 2.57 -19.05 16.59
C THR A 116 1.34 -18.39 17.21
N PRO A 117 0.14 -18.55 16.63
CA PRO A 117 -1.09 -17.95 17.14
C PRO A 117 -1.70 -18.69 18.35
N ASP A 118 -0.89 -19.47 19.06
CA ASP A 118 -1.32 -20.31 20.19
C ASP A 118 -1.57 -19.47 21.45
N GLU A 119 -1.80 -20.13 22.58
CA GLU A 119 -2.03 -19.46 23.87
C GLU A 119 -0.90 -18.49 24.22
N PRO A 120 -1.21 -17.26 24.69
CA PRO A 120 -0.19 -16.28 25.05
C PRO A 120 0.73 -16.79 26.16
N SER A 121 2.04 -16.79 25.90
CA SER A 121 3.06 -17.10 26.91
C SER A 121 3.08 -16.04 28.01
N ARG A 122 3.85 -16.28 29.09
CA ARG A 122 4.02 -15.32 30.18
C ARG A 122 4.52 -13.96 29.68
N GLU A 123 5.47 -13.98 28.75
CA GLU A 123 6.08 -12.79 28.14
C GLU A 123 5.04 -12.03 27.31
N VAL A 124 4.21 -12.75 26.53
CA VAL A 124 3.11 -12.15 25.76
C VAL A 124 2.09 -11.49 26.70
N LYS A 125 1.70 -12.19 27.78
CA LYS A 125 0.78 -11.63 28.80
C LYS A 125 1.35 -10.37 29.44
N ALA A 126 2.64 -10.36 29.77
CA ALA A 126 3.30 -9.17 30.32
C ALA A 126 3.36 -7.99 29.34
N ALA A 127 3.58 -8.27 28.05
CA ALA A 127 3.57 -7.24 27.01
C ALA A 127 2.17 -6.67 26.75
N LEU A 128 1.13 -7.51 26.77
CA LEU A 128 -0.26 -7.06 26.68
C LEU A 128 -0.64 -6.18 27.87
N ALA A 129 -0.25 -6.56 29.09
CA ALA A 129 -0.46 -5.74 30.28
C ALA A 129 0.29 -4.39 30.22
N TYR A 130 1.50 -4.37 29.65
CA TYR A 130 2.21 -3.12 29.41
C TYR A 130 1.46 -2.21 28.44
N LEU A 131 0.98 -2.74 27.31
CA LEU A 131 0.17 -1.96 26.36
C LEU A 131 -1.11 -1.43 26.99
N GLU A 132 -1.76 -2.23 27.83
CA GLU A 132 -2.94 -1.82 28.58
C GLU A 132 -2.65 -0.63 29.50
N SER A 133 -1.50 -0.61 30.18
CA SER A 133 -1.07 0.54 30.99
C SER A 133 -0.77 1.82 30.17
N CYS A 134 -0.71 1.71 28.84
CA CYS A 134 -0.56 2.84 27.93
C CYS A 134 -1.91 3.37 27.41
N VAL A 135 -3.02 2.68 27.69
CA VAL A 135 -4.37 3.08 27.26
C VAL A 135 -4.99 4.04 28.27
N ASP A 136 -5.44 5.21 27.82
CA ASP A 136 -6.31 6.06 28.63
C ASP A 136 -7.71 5.42 28.71
N LEU A 137 -8.11 5.05 29.93
CA LEU A 137 -9.37 4.36 30.17
C LEU A 137 -10.61 5.23 29.94
N ASN A 138 -10.47 6.55 29.90
CA ASN A 138 -11.57 7.49 29.70
C ASN A 138 -11.94 7.60 28.22
N ASP A 139 -10.94 7.77 27.36
CA ASP A 139 -11.18 8.05 25.94
C ASP A 139 -10.73 6.94 24.99
N GLY A 140 -9.85 6.03 25.42
CA GLY A 140 -9.30 4.94 24.60
C GLY A 140 -8.06 5.33 23.79
N SER A 141 -7.49 6.51 24.01
CA SER A 141 -6.24 6.93 23.39
C SER A 141 -5.05 6.10 23.92
N VAL A 142 -3.98 5.98 23.13
CA VAL A 142 -2.79 5.25 23.55
C VAL A 142 -1.56 6.16 23.48
N SER A 143 -0.94 6.34 24.65
CA SER A 143 0.34 7.02 24.79
C SER A 143 1.48 6.07 24.47
N SER A 144 2.63 6.61 24.08
CA SER A 144 3.76 5.75 23.71
C SER A 144 4.51 5.14 24.91
N THR A 145 4.25 5.65 26.12
CA THR A 145 4.65 5.06 27.40
C THR A 145 3.49 5.20 28.39
N PRO A 146 3.48 4.41 29.49
CA PRO A 146 2.56 4.64 30.60
C PRO A 146 2.72 6.08 31.10
N ASN A 147 1.60 6.78 31.31
CA ASN A 147 1.55 8.19 31.73
C ASN A 147 2.25 9.18 30.78
N GLY A 148 2.44 8.84 29.51
CA GLY A 148 2.99 9.79 28.51
C GLY A 148 1.95 10.82 28.05
N ASP A 149 2.41 12.03 27.73
CA ASP A 149 1.53 13.22 27.59
C ASP A 149 0.83 13.39 26.23
N LEU A 150 1.21 12.64 25.19
CA LEU A 150 0.69 12.88 23.83
C LEU A 150 0.22 11.59 23.14
N PRO A 151 -1.10 11.35 23.05
CA PRO A 151 -1.61 10.21 22.31
C PRO A 151 -1.35 10.38 20.81
N ARG A 152 -0.89 9.29 20.17
CA ARG A 152 -0.55 9.29 18.75
C ARG A 152 -1.35 8.22 18.01
N THR A 153 -1.63 8.45 16.74
CA THR A 153 -2.45 7.55 15.94
C THR A 153 -1.77 6.19 15.72
N MET A 154 -0.45 6.18 15.50
CA MET A 154 0.32 4.95 15.25
C MET A 154 0.35 3.98 16.45
N PRO A 155 0.77 4.37 17.67
CA PRO A 155 0.70 3.47 18.83
C PRO A 155 -0.74 3.01 19.10
N THR A 156 -1.72 3.90 18.95
CA THR A 156 -3.14 3.56 19.11
C THR A 156 -3.59 2.48 18.12
N ALA A 157 -3.28 2.63 16.82
CA ALA A 157 -3.62 1.65 15.80
C ALA A 157 -2.89 0.31 15.98
N LEU A 158 -1.60 0.33 16.30
CA LEU A 158 -0.82 -0.89 16.54
C LEU A 158 -1.31 -1.64 17.78
N THR A 159 -1.63 -0.94 18.87
CA THR A 159 -2.20 -1.54 20.07
C THR A 159 -3.56 -2.17 19.79
N LEU A 160 -4.44 -1.48 19.04
CA LEU A 160 -5.71 -2.08 18.60
C LEU A 160 -5.49 -3.37 17.79
N TRP A 161 -4.52 -3.36 16.87
CA TRP A 161 -4.20 -4.53 16.07
C TRP A 161 -3.66 -5.67 16.95
N ALA A 162 -2.72 -5.39 17.85
CA ALA A 162 -2.19 -6.39 18.78
C ALA A 162 -3.30 -7.00 19.65
N PHE A 163 -4.15 -6.16 20.26
CA PHE A 163 -5.27 -6.63 21.08
C PHE A 163 -6.28 -7.44 20.29
N ALA A 164 -6.54 -7.07 19.03
CA ALA A 164 -7.43 -7.84 18.16
C ALA A 164 -6.89 -9.24 17.83
N LEU A 165 -5.59 -9.36 17.55
CA LEU A 165 -4.96 -10.66 17.27
C LEU A 165 -4.98 -11.56 18.51
N TRP A 166 -4.56 -11.02 19.65
CA TRP A 166 -4.48 -11.78 20.91
C TRP A 166 -5.80 -11.89 21.67
N ARG A 167 -6.90 -11.34 21.11
CA ARG A 167 -8.22 -11.27 21.74
C ARG A 167 -8.19 -10.68 23.16
N HIS A 168 -7.31 -9.69 23.36
CA HIS A 168 -7.14 -9.00 24.64
C HIS A 168 -8.29 -7.99 24.84
N HIS A 169 -8.96 -8.05 25.99
CA HIS A 169 -10.00 -7.13 26.48
C HIS A 169 -10.91 -6.48 25.41
N ASP A 170 -12.08 -7.08 25.17
CA ASP A 170 -13.06 -6.61 24.19
C ASP A 170 -13.52 -5.16 24.42
N ASP A 171 -13.62 -4.74 25.68
CA ASP A 171 -13.98 -3.38 26.10
C ASP A 171 -12.89 -2.37 25.74
N LEU A 172 -11.61 -2.68 26.00
CA LEU A 172 -10.49 -1.81 25.63
C LEU A 172 -10.36 -1.67 24.11
N ARG A 173 -10.50 -2.77 23.35
CA ARG A 173 -10.51 -2.69 21.88
C ARG A 173 -11.60 -1.77 21.36
N SER A 174 -12.79 -1.84 21.96
CA SER A 174 -13.94 -1.01 21.57
C SER A 174 -13.70 0.47 21.86
N LYS A 175 -13.08 0.78 23.01
CA LYS A 175 -12.68 2.15 23.37
C LYS A 175 -11.62 2.70 22.40
N ILE A 176 -10.57 1.92 22.11
CA ILE A 176 -9.50 2.32 21.19
C ILE A 176 -10.05 2.56 19.77
N ALA A 177 -10.92 1.66 19.28
CA ALA A 177 -11.57 1.83 17.98
C ALA A 177 -12.43 3.10 17.96
N SER A 178 -13.19 3.36 19.03
CA SER A 178 -14.02 4.57 19.15
C SER A 178 -13.17 5.85 19.18
N TYR A 179 -12.03 5.84 19.88
CA TYR A 179 -11.08 6.95 19.85
C TYR A 179 -10.58 7.23 18.43
N LEU A 180 -10.12 6.20 17.72
CA LEU A 180 -9.64 6.35 16.35
C LEU A 180 -10.74 6.90 15.42
N LEU A 181 -11.99 6.44 15.54
CA LEU A 181 -13.10 6.99 14.78
C LEU A 181 -13.33 8.48 15.08
N ARG A 182 -13.20 8.92 16.33
CA ARG A 182 -13.29 10.35 16.69
C ARG A 182 -12.12 11.19 16.16
N CYS A 183 -10.94 10.59 16.01
CA CYS A 183 -9.77 11.26 15.44
C CYS A 183 -9.78 11.33 13.91
N GLN A 184 -10.79 10.77 13.26
CA GLN A 184 -10.92 10.87 11.81
C GLN A 184 -11.21 12.33 11.42
N ASP A 185 -10.45 12.86 10.47
CA ASP A 185 -10.71 14.19 9.94
C ASP A 185 -12.07 14.22 9.23
N THR A 186 -12.91 15.18 9.59
CA THR A 186 -14.30 15.26 9.10
C THR A 186 -14.39 15.66 7.63
N SER A 187 -13.37 16.34 7.09
CA SER A 187 -13.38 16.86 5.72
C SER A 187 -12.88 15.85 4.68
N SER A 188 -11.83 15.09 5.03
CA SER A 188 -11.14 14.17 4.15
C SER A 188 -11.39 12.71 4.52
N HIS A 189 -11.88 12.43 5.72
CA HIS A 189 -12.06 11.10 6.30
C HIS A 189 -10.77 10.30 6.48
N GLY A 190 -9.61 10.95 6.41
CA GLY A 190 -8.31 10.32 6.70
C GLY A 190 -7.86 10.56 8.15
N TRP A 191 -6.70 9.98 8.49
CA TRP A 191 -6.02 10.17 9.77
C TRP A 191 -4.63 10.79 9.60
N GLY A 192 -4.30 11.72 10.49
CA GLY A 192 -2.96 12.27 10.69
C GLY A 192 -2.19 11.54 11.79
N VAL A 193 -0.90 11.88 11.96
CA VAL A 193 -0.02 11.28 12.99
C VAL A 193 -0.51 11.53 14.43
N THR A 194 -1.22 12.63 14.64
CA THR A 194 -2.01 12.99 15.83
C THR A 194 -3.42 13.38 15.37
N SER A 195 -4.33 13.57 16.32
CA SER A 195 -5.70 14.05 16.04
C SER A 195 -5.76 15.45 15.42
N SER A 196 -4.72 16.27 15.62
CA SER A 196 -4.62 17.63 15.07
C SER A 196 -3.78 17.71 13.78
N ALA A 197 -3.03 16.66 13.44
CA ALA A 197 -2.16 16.66 12.28
C ALA A 197 -2.96 16.46 10.98
N ARG A 198 -2.40 16.94 9.87
CA ARG A 198 -3.02 16.77 8.57
C ARG A 198 -3.15 15.27 8.23
N PRO A 199 -4.30 14.82 7.71
CA PRO A 199 -4.47 13.46 7.25
C PRO A 199 -3.47 13.06 6.17
N ASN A 200 -3.01 11.80 6.23
CA ASN A 200 -2.11 11.25 5.23
C ASN A 200 -2.39 9.77 4.92
N PRO A 201 -2.00 9.28 3.73
CA PRO A 201 -2.29 7.91 3.31
C PRO A 201 -1.68 6.82 4.19
N ALA A 202 -0.45 7.02 4.68
CA ALA A 202 0.27 5.99 5.43
C ALA A 202 -0.38 5.76 6.80
N THR A 203 -0.65 6.83 7.54
CA THR A 203 -1.35 6.74 8.83
C THR A 203 -2.78 6.23 8.66
N THR A 204 -3.48 6.70 7.62
CA THR A 204 -4.82 6.18 7.30
C THR A 204 -4.79 4.68 7.03
N ALA A 205 -3.83 4.20 6.26
CA ALA A 205 -3.68 2.78 5.96
C ALA A 205 -3.38 1.95 7.22
N GLN A 206 -2.55 2.44 8.14
CA GLN A 206 -2.28 1.78 9.42
C GLN A 206 -3.56 1.61 10.27
N VAL A 207 -4.37 2.66 10.37
CA VAL A 207 -5.68 2.60 11.06
C VAL A 207 -6.61 1.60 10.39
N LEU A 208 -6.69 1.63 9.05
CA LEU A 208 -7.52 0.68 8.29
C LEU A 208 -7.08 -0.78 8.47
N VAL A 209 -5.78 -1.06 8.57
CA VAL A 209 -5.28 -2.41 8.86
C VAL A 209 -5.69 -2.83 10.28
N ALA A 210 -5.58 -1.94 11.25
CA ALA A 210 -6.00 -2.21 12.63
C ALA A 210 -7.52 -2.47 12.73
N PHE A 211 -8.34 -1.65 12.08
CA PHE A 211 -9.79 -1.82 12.01
C PHE A 211 -10.20 -3.15 11.36
N GLN A 212 -9.49 -3.57 10.32
CA GLN A 212 -9.73 -4.88 9.69
C GLN A 212 -9.38 -6.04 10.62
N ALA A 213 -8.30 -5.92 11.40
CA ALA A 213 -7.94 -6.93 12.39
C ALA A 213 -8.97 -6.98 13.53
N ALA A 214 -9.41 -5.80 14.00
CA ALA A 214 -10.39 -5.63 15.08
C ALA A 214 -11.85 -5.88 14.65
N ARG A 215 -12.10 -6.10 13.34
CA ARG A 215 -13.44 -6.30 12.77
C ARG A 215 -14.41 -5.14 13.04
N VAL A 216 -13.90 -3.91 13.02
CA VAL A 216 -14.75 -2.70 13.01
C VAL A 216 -15.66 -2.75 11.76
N ALA A 217 -16.90 -2.29 11.88
CA ALA A 217 -17.85 -2.33 10.77
C ALA A 217 -17.36 -1.47 9.60
N GLU A 218 -17.48 -1.98 8.37
CA GLU A 218 -16.96 -1.29 7.18
C GLU A 218 -17.62 0.07 6.93
N ASP A 219 -18.90 0.21 7.27
CA ASP A 219 -19.63 1.46 7.11
C ASP A 219 -19.02 2.61 7.94
N ASP A 220 -18.39 2.31 9.07
CA ASP A 220 -17.78 3.31 9.97
C ASP A 220 -16.50 3.95 9.37
N TYR A 221 -15.82 3.27 8.45
CA TYR A 221 -14.57 3.76 7.85
C TYR A 221 -14.55 3.72 6.32
N ARG A 222 -15.68 3.46 5.67
CA ARG A 222 -15.79 3.37 4.20
C ARG A 222 -15.23 4.61 3.50
N LEU A 223 -15.51 5.80 4.02
CA LEU A 223 -15.02 7.05 3.44
C LEU A 223 -13.49 7.19 3.55
N ALA A 224 -12.87 6.59 4.56
CA ALA A 224 -11.41 6.55 4.65
C ALA A 224 -10.76 5.64 3.59
N VAL A 225 -11.47 4.57 3.17
CA VAL A 225 -11.04 3.74 2.05
C VAL A 225 -11.08 4.55 0.75
N GLU A 226 -12.15 5.35 0.55
CA GLU A 226 -12.25 6.24 -0.60
C GLU A 226 -11.14 7.31 -0.60
N TYR A 227 -10.90 7.94 0.56
CA TYR A 227 -9.76 8.83 0.76
C TYR A 227 -8.46 8.17 0.33
N LEU A 228 -8.17 6.97 0.84
CA LEU A 228 -6.94 6.27 0.52
C LEU A 228 -6.81 6.02 -0.99
N VAL A 229 -7.87 5.57 -1.66
CA VAL A 229 -7.87 5.37 -3.11
C VAL A 229 -7.63 6.69 -3.87
N ASP A 230 -8.25 7.78 -3.44
CA ASP A 230 -8.16 9.09 -4.08
C ASP A 230 -6.79 9.76 -3.93
N GLN A 231 -6.04 9.44 -2.87
CA GLN A 231 -4.68 9.95 -2.65
C GLN A 231 -3.61 9.25 -3.51
N GLN A 232 -3.95 8.20 -4.26
CA GLN A 232 -2.97 7.47 -5.07
C GLN A 232 -2.51 8.28 -6.30
N ARG A 233 -1.21 8.61 -6.36
CA ARG A 233 -0.62 9.33 -7.51
C ARG A 233 -0.67 8.49 -8.78
N GLU A 234 -0.62 9.14 -9.95
CA GLU A 234 -0.66 8.48 -11.27
C GLU A 234 0.33 7.30 -11.41
N SER A 235 1.53 7.43 -10.83
CA SER A 235 2.56 6.39 -10.83
C SER A 235 2.20 5.11 -10.07
N GLY A 236 1.12 5.11 -9.28
CA GLY A 236 0.70 3.99 -8.42
C GLY A 236 1.21 4.08 -6.98
N ARG A 237 2.03 5.08 -6.66
CA ARG A 237 2.54 5.30 -5.30
C ARG A 237 1.61 6.18 -4.49
N TRP A 238 1.66 6.02 -3.17
CA TRP A 238 1.16 7.02 -2.24
C TRP A 238 2.28 7.92 -1.74
N PRO A 239 2.02 9.22 -1.53
CA PRO A 239 2.92 10.04 -0.73
C PRO A 239 2.98 9.44 0.68
N ASN A 240 4.15 9.53 1.32
CA ASN A 240 4.31 9.10 2.69
C ASN A 240 4.64 10.31 3.54
N SER A 241 3.88 10.56 4.62
CA SER A 241 4.18 11.63 5.57
C SER A 241 4.40 11.12 7.00
N LEU A 242 4.78 9.83 7.15
CA LEU A 242 5.23 9.28 8.44
C LEU A 242 6.28 10.18 9.14
N ASP A 243 7.02 10.99 8.38
CA ASP A 243 8.06 11.93 8.83
C ASP A 243 7.69 13.43 8.72
N GLU A 244 6.43 13.85 8.93
CA GLU A 244 6.14 15.29 9.14
C GLU A 244 6.89 15.90 10.34
N TRP A 245 7.60 15.08 11.12
CA TRP A 245 8.51 15.48 12.20
C TRP A 245 9.77 16.22 11.72
N VAL A 246 10.17 16.10 10.44
CA VAL A 246 11.41 16.74 9.95
C VAL A 246 11.12 17.44 8.62
N ALA A 247 10.42 18.58 8.69
CA ALA A 247 10.19 19.53 7.58
C ALA A 247 9.40 18.99 6.37
N GLU A 248 8.61 19.87 5.73
CA GLU A 248 7.80 19.59 4.52
C GLU A 248 8.56 18.93 3.35
N ARG A 249 9.90 18.93 3.38
CA ARG A 249 10.79 18.36 2.36
C ARG A 249 10.90 16.83 2.38
N LEU A 250 10.38 16.10 3.38
CA LEU A 250 10.55 14.63 3.48
C LEU A 250 9.38 13.78 2.98
N THR A 251 8.27 14.39 2.55
CA THR A 251 7.01 13.69 2.16
C THR A 251 7.13 12.69 1.00
N ASN A 252 8.29 12.62 0.33
CA ASN A 252 8.57 11.65 -0.73
C ASN A 252 9.54 10.53 -0.34
N LYS A 253 10.30 10.67 0.76
CA LYS A 253 11.42 9.76 1.10
C LYS A 253 10.98 8.32 1.34
N CYS A 254 9.83 8.17 1.97
CA CYS A 254 9.31 6.89 2.42
C CYS A 254 8.15 6.37 1.55
N ALA A 255 8.00 6.84 0.29
CA ALA A 255 6.88 6.50 -0.58
C ALA A 255 6.65 4.99 -0.76
N ASN A 256 7.72 4.19 -0.75
CA ASN A 256 7.66 2.73 -0.82
C ASN A 256 6.92 2.13 0.40
N SER A 257 7.22 2.61 1.61
CA SER A 257 6.55 2.17 2.84
C SER A 257 5.08 2.61 2.88
N GLY A 258 4.80 3.88 2.56
CA GLY A 258 3.41 4.37 2.49
C GLY A 258 2.59 3.59 1.47
N THR A 259 3.20 3.22 0.34
CA THR A 259 2.57 2.37 -0.67
C THR A 259 2.36 0.94 -0.18
N ALA A 260 3.30 0.36 0.57
CA ALA A 260 3.15 -0.96 1.16
C ALA A 260 1.99 -1.01 2.17
N TRP A 261 1.91 -0.04 3.09
CA TRP A 261 0.79 0.06 4.04
C TRP A 261 -0.54 0.23 3.32
N SER A 262 -0.60 1.13 2.33
CA SER A 262 -1.81 1.37 1.54
C SER A 262 -2.25 0.12 0.77
N LEU A 263 -1.30 -0.61 0.18
CA LEU A 263 -1.57 -1.89 -0.48
C LEU A 263 -2.09 -2.92 0.52
N LEU A 264 -1.48 -3.04 1.71
CA LEU A 264 -1.90 -3.96 2.75
C LEU A 264 -3.33 -3.67 3.22
N ALA A 265 -3.68 -2.39 3.42
CA ALA A 265 -5.02 -1.96 3.81
C ALA A 265 -6.08 -2.29 2.74
N LEU A 266 -5.73 -2.21 1.45
CA LEU A 266 -6.66 -2.46 0.35
C LEU A 266 -6.68 -3.91 -0.14
N ALA A 267 -5.67 -4.73 0.22
CA ALA A 267 -5.42 -6.05 -0.34
C ALA A 267 -6.65 -6.98 -0.35
N LYS A 268 -7.42 -7.00 0.74
CA LYS A 268 -8.58 -7.89 0.92
C LYS A 268 -9.88 -7.34 0.32
N ARG A 269 -9.91 -6.07 -0.09
CA ARG A 269 -11.11 -5.42 -0.64
C ARG A 269 -11.42 -5.97 -2.02
N ARG A 270 -12.70 -6.20 -2.31
CA ARG A 270 -13.16 -6.78 -3.60
C ARG A 270 -13.69 -5.73 -4.57
N ASP A 271 -13.91 -4.49 -4.13
CA ASP A 271 -14.43 -3.44 -4.99
C ASP A 271 -13.43 -3.07 -6.09
N HIS A 272 -13.96 -2.66 -7.24
CA HIS A 272 -13.16 -2.39 -8.42
C HIS A 272 -12.13 -1.26 -8.20
N ARG A 273 -12.49 -0.21 -7.45
CA ARG A 273 -11.60 0.95 -7.26
C ARG A 273 -10.38 0.56 -6.44
N SER A 274 -10.57 -0.15 -5.32
CA SER A 274 -9.49 -0.67 -4.50
C SER A 274 -8.62 -1.66 -5.28
N ARG A 275 -9.21 -2.56 -6.07
CA ARG A 275 -8.45 -3.51 -6.89
C ARG A 275 -7.58 -2.84 -7.95
N THR A 276 -8.11 -1.83 -8.63
CA THR A 276 -7.34 -1.01 -9.59
C THR A 276 -6.23 -0.24 -8.88
N ALA A 277 -6.49 0.31 -7.69
CA ALA A 277 -5.47 0.97 -6.89
C ALA A 277 -4.35 0.00 -6.46
N CYS A 278 -4.71 -1.19 -5.95
CA CYS A 278 -3.74 -2.22 -5.61
C CYS A 278 -2.89 -2.63 -6.81
N LEU A 279 -3.50 -2.82 -7.99
CA LEU A 279 -2.75 -3.21 -9.19
C LEU A 279 -1.68 -2.16 -9.55
N ARG A 280 -2.03 -0.87 -9.48
CA ARG A 280 -1.09 0.23 -9.72
C ARG A 280 0.02 0.26 -8.65
N ALA A 281 -0.32 -0.02 -7.40
CA ALA A 281 0.62 -0.11 -6.29
C ALA A 281 1.63 -1.25 -6.49
N VAL A 282 1.15 -2.44 -6.85
CA VAL A 282 2.00 -3.60 -7.12
C VAL A 282 2.91 -3.29 -8.29
N ASN A 283 2.38 -2.75 -9.39
CA ASN A 283 3.20 -2.33 -10.53
C ASN A 283 4.26 -1.30 -10.12
N TYR A 284 3.92 -0.33 -9.27
CA TYR A 284 4.90 0.60 -8.74
C TYR A 284 5.98 -0.08 -7.90
N LEU A 285 5.60 -1.00 -6.99
CA LEU A 285 6.55 -1.67 -6.09
C LEU A 285 7.46 -2.67 -6.81
N ILE A 286 6.97 -3.35 -7.86
CA ILE A 286 7.80 -4.30 -8.64
C ILE A 286 8.57 -3.61 -9.77
N ALA A 287 8.02 -2.54 -10.37
CA ALA A 287 8.66 -1.82 -11.48
C ALA A 287 9.51 -0.66 -11.02
N GLY A 288 9.27 -0.16 -9.79
CA GLY A 288 10.22 0.65 -9.06
C GLY A 288 11.41 -0.25 -8.79
N ASP A 289 12.40 -0.14 -9.68
CA ASP A 289 13.63 -0.90 -9.69
C ASP A 289 13.99 -1.40 -8.28
N GLN A 290 14.13 -2.73 -8.14
CA GLN A 290 15.01 -3.33 -7.13
C GLN A 290 16.45 -2.86 -7.42
N THR A 291 16.71 -1.55 -7.35
CA THR A 291 17.75 -0.85 -8.13
C THR A 291 19.09 -1.47 -7.85
N VAL A 292 19.74 -1.99 -8.90
CA VAL A 292 21.17 -2.27 -8.88
C VAL A 292 21.88 -0.97 -8.53
N SER A 293 22.63 -0.94 -7.43
CA SER A 293 23.53 0.17 -7.11
C SER A 293 24.70 -0.38 -6.30
N GLY A 294 25.91 -0.27 -6.85
CA GLY A 294 27.14 -0.79 -6.29
C GLY A 294 27.76 -1.91 -7.13
N PRO A 295 29.08 -2.16 -7.02
CA PRO A 295 29.78 -3.23 -7.74
C PRO A 295 29.26 -4.64 -7.40
N THR A 296 28.47 -4.77 -6.33
CA THR A 296 27.71 -5.96 -5.95
C THR A 296 26.20 -5.71 -6.15
N ALA A 297 25.60 -6.34 -7.16
CA ALA A 297 24.19 -6.18 -7.48
C ALA A 297 23.25 -6.77 -6.40
N ASP A 298 22.96 -6.02 -5.34
CA ASP A 298 21.99 -6.39 -4.30
C ASP A 298 20.53 -6.19 -4.75
N ARG A 299 20.09 -7.08 -5.64
CA ARG A 299 18.68 -7.22 -6.02
C ARG A 299 17.87 -7.79 -4.85
N GLY A 300 16.57 -7.52 -4.84
CA GLY A 300 15.63 -8.01 -3.82
C GLY A 300 15.31 -7.05 -2.69
N SER A 301 15.85 -5.83 -2.69
CA SER A 301 15.53 -4.83 -1.66
C SER A 301 14.96 -3.55 -2.25
N TRP A 302 14.28 -2.79 -1.39
CA TRP A 302 13.77 -1.44 -1.69
C TRP A 302 14.56 -0.40 -0.91
N LYS A 303 14.71 0.78 -1.51
CA LYS A 303 15.44 1.91 -0.92
C LYS A 303 14.50 3.06 -0.60
N LEU A 304 14.91 3.90 0.33
CA LEU A 304 14.36 5.24 0.48
C LEU A 304 14.88 6.12 -0.66
N SER A 305 14.13 7.14 -1.07
CA SER A 305 14.49 7.91 -2.28
C SER A 305 15.81 8.69 -2.17
N ASP A 306 16.32 8.94 -0.95
CA ASP A 306 17.45 9.86 -0.72
C ASP A 306 18.44 9.40 0.37
N ASP A 307 18.44 8.13 0.76
CA ASP A 307 19.23 7.64 1.91
C ASP A 307 20.59 7.03 1.53
N GLY A 308 21.30 7.65 0.58
CA GLY A 308 22.67 7.23 0.20
C GLY A 308 22.80 5.76 -0.25
N ALA A 309 21.71 5.15 -0.75
CA ALA A 309 21.59 3.73 -1.10
C ALA A 309 21.54 2.72 0.07
N GLN A 310 21.38 3.18 1.33
CA GLN A 310 21.11 2.26 2.43
C GLN A 310 19.81 1.48 2.21
N ARG A 311 19.89 0.17 2.47
CA ARG A 311 18.79 -0.78 2.27
C ARG A 311 18.31 -1.25 3.62
N HIS A 312 17.01 -1.14 3.83
CA HIS A 312 16.40 -1.37 5.13
C HIS A 312 15.62 -2.67 5.16
N VAL A 313 15.80 -3.45 6.23
CA VAL A 313 15.06 -4.70 6.46
C VAL A 313 13.59 -4.38 6.67
N TRP A 314 13.25 -3.36 7.46
CA TRP A 314 11.87 -2.92 7.68
C TRP A 314 11.12 -2.59 6.40
N LEU A 315 11.74 -1.82 5.51
CA LEU A 315 11.10 -1.38 4.28
C LEU A 315 10.85 -2.57 3.36
N THR A 316 11.86 -3.42 3.21
CA THR A 316 11.77 -4.64 2.41
C THR A 316 10.72 -5.59 2.98
N GLY A 317 10.70 -5.75 4.31
CA GLY A 317 9.74 -6.61 5.00
C GLY A 317 8.30 -6.14 4.83
N GLN A 318 8.03 -4.85 5.03
CA GLN A 318 6.69 -4.27 4.82
C GLN A 318 6.16 -4.48 3.41
N ILE A 319 7.02 -4.31 2.40
CA ILE A 319 6.64 -4.51 0.99
C ILE A 319 6.36 -5.98 0.71
N VAL A 320 7.18 -6.90 1.21
CA VAL A 320 6.95 -8.34 1.08
C VAL A 320 5.62 -8.74 1.72
N VAL A 321 5.32 -8.27 2.93
CA VAL A 321 4.04 -8.52 3.62
C VAL A 321 2.86 -8.02 2.78
N ALA A 322 2.94 -6.79 2.27
CA ALA A 322 1.87 -6.19 1.47
C ALA A 322 1.63 -6.93 0.15
N LEU A 323 2.70 -7.29 -0.57
CA LEU A 323 2.63 -8.05 -1.83
C LEU A 323 2.06 -9.46 -1.60
N ALA A 324 2.53 -10.14 -0.55
CA ALA A 324 2.01 -11.46 -0.18
C ALA A 324 0.53 -11.39 0.20
N ALA A 325 0.12 -10.41 1.00
CA ALA A 325 -1.28 -10.20 1.38
C ALA A 325 -2.17 -9.93 0.16
N TRP A 326 -1.73 -9.07 -0.76
CA TRP A 326 -2.46 -8.80 -2.01
C TRP A 326 -2.62 -10.05 -2.86
N ARG A 327 -1.54 -10.82 -3.06
CA ARG A 327 -1.55 -12.04 -3.88
C ARG A 327 -2.43 -13.13 -3.28
N ASN A 328 -2.43 -13.28 -1.95
CA ASN A 328 -3.31 -14.22 -1.23
C ASN A 328 -4.79 -13.82 -1.30
N ALA A 329 -5.07 -12.53 -1.50
CA ALA A 329 -6.43 -12.03 -1.64
C ALA A 329 -6.96 -12.07 -3.07
N LEU A 330 -6.16 -12.51 -4.04
CA LEU A 330 -6.63 -12.78 -5.40
C LEU A 330 -7.36 -14.14 -5.44
N PRO A 331 -8.45 -14.27 -6.22
CA PRO A 331 -9.05 -15.55 -6.51
C PRO A 331 -8.03 -16.53 -7.12
N PRO A 332 -8.24 -17.85 -6.91
CA PRO A 332 -7.44 -18.89 -7.56
C PRO A 332 -7.48 -18.76 -9.09
N GLU A 333 -6.50 -19.38 -9.76
CA GLU A 333 -6.37 -19.33 -11.21
C GLU A 333 -7.60 -19.94 -11.91
N GLY A 334 -8.01 -19.36 -13.04
CA GLY A 334 -9.17 -19.81 -13.82
C GLY A 334 -10.04 -18.65 -14.32
N PHE A 335 -11.23 -18.99 -14.84
CA PHE A 335 -12.16 -18.04 -15.49
C PHE A 335 -12.50 -16.81 -14.65
N HIS A 336 -12.54 -16.92 -13.32
CA HIS A 336 -12.77 -15.76 -12.46
C HIS A 336 -11.59 -14.78 -12.45
N ARG A 337 -10.35 -15.26 -12.43
CA ARG A 337 -9.15 -14.41 -12.47
C ARG A 337 -8.98 -13.78 -13.85
N GLU A 338 -9.27 -14.51 -14.91
CA GLU A 338 -9.27 -14.00 -16.28
C GLU A 338 -10.40 -12.99 -16.53
N GLY A 339 -11.60 -13.28 -16.03
CA GLY A 339 -12.74 -12.36 -16.05
C GLY A 339 -12.45 -11.08 -15.28
N MET A 340 -11.78 -11.15 -14.13
CA MET A 340 -11.30 -9.96 -13.42
C MET A 340 -10.24 -9.20 -14.19
N ARG A 341 -9.30 -9.89 -14.87
CA ARG A 341 -8.30 -9.22 -15.72
C ARG A 341 -8.98 -8.49 -16.88
N LEU A 342 -9.92 -9.14 -17.55
CA LEU A 342 -10.68 -8.58 -18.67
C LEU A 342 -11.54 -7.39 -18.23
N THR A 343 -12.31 -7.54 -17.14
CA THR A 343 -13.14 -6.45 -16.60
C THR A 343 -12.28 -5.28 -16.12
N THR A 344 -11.15 -5.54 -15.46
CA THR A 344 -10.21 -4.48 -15.05
C THR A 344 -9.61 -3.79 -16.27
N TRP A 345 -9.25 -4.54 -17.33
CA TRP A 345 -8.75 -3.98 -18.58
C TRP A 345 -9.81 -3.13 -19.27
N LEU A 346 -11.04 -3.63 -19.42
CA LEU A 346 -12.16 -2.90 -20.01
C LEU A 346 -12.47 -1.61 -19.25
N LEU A 347 -12.54 -1.68 -17.91
CA LEU A 347 -12.81 -0.51 -17.07
C LEU A 347 -11.65 0.48 -17.08
N THR A 348 -10.40 0.01 -17.14
CA THR A 348 -9.22 0.88 -17.28
C THR A 348 -9.16 1.55 -18.65
N ALA A 349 -9.50 0.82 -19.72
CA ALA A 349 -9.61 1.36 -21.07
C ALA A 349 -10.74 2.40 -21.13
N PHE A 350 -11.87 2.11 -20.49
CA PHE A 350 -12.98 3.03 -20.37
C PHE A 350 -12.60 4.30 -19.57
N ASP A 351 -11.96 4.17 -18.40
CA ASP A 351 -11.47 5.32 -17.62
C ASP A 351 -10.41 6.13 -18.40
N PHE A 352 -9.57 5.47 -19.21
CA PHE A 352 -8.63 6.14 -20.11
C PHE A 352 -9.38 6.97 -21.17
N LEU A 353 -10.39 6.39 -21.81
CA LEU A 353 -11.25 7.12 -22.75
C LEU A 353 -11.94 8.29 -22.04
N VAL A 354 -12.47 8.10 -20.84
CA VAL A 354 -13.17 9.13 -20.04
C VAL A 354 -12.27 10.28 -19.63
N SER A 355 -11.05 9.99 -19.19
CA SER A 355 -10.08 11.02 -18.83
C SER A 355 -9.57 11.80 -20.04
N ARG A 356 -9.52 11.17 -21.22
CA ARG A 356 -9.06 11.77 -22.48
C ARG A 356 -10.19 12.25 -23.41
N ALA A 357 -11.45 12.15 -22.98
CA ALA A 357 -12.63 12.50 -23.77
C ALA A 357 -12.53 13.88 -24.45
N PRO A 358 -12.02 14.96 -23.80
CA PRO A 358 -11.85 16.25 -24.46
C PRO A 358 -10.87 16.17 -25.64
N LEU A 359 -9.73 15.51 -25.45
CA LEU A 359 -8.70 15.37 -26.47
C LEU A 359 -9.15 14.47 -27.62
N ILE A 360 -9.87 13.38 -27.33
CA ILE A 360 -10.46 12.49 -28.34
C ILE A 360 -11.51 13.25 -29.16
N SER A 361 -12.39 14.02 -28.51
CA SER A 361 -13.38 14.85 -29.19
C SER A 361 -12.72 15.92 -30.07
N THR A 362 -11.70 16.63 -29.56
CA THR A 362 -10.94 17.63 -30.33
C THR A 362 -10.26 17.02 -31.55
N LEU A 363 -9.65 15.84 -31.44
CA LEU A 363 -9.03 15.14 -32.57
C LEU A 363 -10.07 14.69 -33.61
N GLY A 364 -11.23 14.20 -33.18
CA GLY A 364 -12.33 13.84 -34.08
C GLY A 364 -12.87 15.05 -34.85
N VAL A 365 -13.05 16.18 -34.17
CA VAL A 365 -13.47 17.45 -34.80
C VAL A 365 -12.39 17.96 -35.77
N LEU A 366 -11.11 17.93 -35.39
CA LEU A 366 -10.00 18.28 -36.29
C LEU A 366 -9.98 17.40 -37.54
N GLY A 367 -10.17 16.09 -37.41
CA GLY A 367 -10.26 15.18 -38.55
C GLY A 367 -11.43 15.51 -39.48
N ALA A 368 -12.61 15.78 -38.92
CA ALA A 368 -13.78 16.20 -39.70
C ALA A 368 -13.56 17.56 -40.40
N VAL A 369 -12.96 18.54 -39.71
CA VAL A 369 -12.64 19.85 -40.28
C VAL A 369 -11.59 19.72 -41.39
N VAL A 370 -10.53 18.94 -41.19
CA VAL A 370 -9.52 18.68 -42.24
C VAL A 370 -10.18 18.07 -43.47
N ALA A 371 -11.04 17.08 -43.28
CA ALA A 371 -11.76 16.45 -44.38
C ALA A 371 -12.69 17.42 -45.14
N LEU A 372 -13.32 18.38 -44.44
CA LEU A 372 -14.13 19.44 -45.05
C LEU A 372 -13.27 20.52 -45.71
N THR A 373 -12.09 20.84 -45.17
CA THR A 373 -11.19 21.83 -45.79
C THR A 373 -10.56 21.30 -47.09
N ILE A 374 -10.43 19.99 -47.25
CA ILE A 374 -10.06 19.37 -48.53
C ILE A 374 -11.10 19.69 -49.63
N ASP A 375 -12.37 19.95 -49.27
CA ASP A 375 -13.40 20.41 -50.23
C ASP A 375 -13.21 21.88 -50.66
N SER A 376 -12.49 22.68 -49.88
CA SER A 376 -12.27 24.12 -50.15
C SER A 376 -10.94 24.46 -50.82
N THR A 377 -10.02 23.48 -50.92
CA THR A 377 -8.73 23.66 -51.59
C THR A 377 -8.83 23.52 -53.11
N ASP A 378 -7.98 24.28 -53.82
CA ASP A 378 -7.91 24.32 -55.28
C ASP A 378 -7.80 22.92 -55.92
N ALA A 379 -8.51 22.72 -57.04
CA ALA A 379 -8.70 21.42 -57.67
C ALA A 379 -7.39 20.77 -58.14
N GLY A 380 -6.39 21.58 -58.54
CA GLY A 380 -5.07 21.10 -58.93
C GLY A 380 -4.24 20.55 -57.76
N LEU A 381 -4.34 21.20 -56.59
CA LEU A 381 -3.62 20.82 -55.37
C LEU A 381 -4.20 19.54 -54.75
N ARG A 382 -5.52 19.38 -54.88
CA ARG A 382 -6.28 18.21 -54.43
C ARG A 382 -5.89 16.93 -55.17
N TYR A 383 -5.74 17.03 -56.50
CA TYR A 383 -5.37 15.89 -57.35
C TYR A 383 -3.91 15.46 -57.12
N GLN A 384 -2.99 16.40 -56.90
CA GLN A 384 -1.57 16.12 -56.63
C GLN A 384 -1.32 15.45 -55.27
N LEU A 385 -2.05 15.82 -54.21
CA LEU A 385 -1.79 15.31 -52.86
C LEU A 385 -2.56 14.02 -52.51
N PHE A 386 -3.74 13.81 -53.09
CA PHE A 386 -4.67 12.77 -52.61
C PHE A 386 -5.27 11.86 -53.69
N GLY A 387 -4.92 12.05 -54.97
CA GLY A 387 -5.43 11.24 -56.09
C GLY A 387 -6.96 11.34 -56.25
N ASP A 388 -7.61 10.23 -56.65
CA ASP A 388 -9.07 10.09 -56.75
C ASP A 388 -9.68 10.00 -55.33
N GLY A 389 -9.58 11.12 -54.60
CA GLY A 389 -9.65 11.23 -53.13
C GLY A 389 -11.01 10.98 -52.46
N VAL A 390 -11.92 10.25 -53.10
CA VAL A 390 -13.26 9.95 -52.56
C VAL A 390 -13.19 8.95 -51.41
N THR A 391 -12.39 7.89 -51.53
CA THR A 391 -12.25 6.85 -50.50
C THR A 391 -11.46 7.33 -49.28
N PHE A 392 -10.41 8.13 -49.48
CA PHE A 392 -9.65 8.76 -48.39
C PHE A 392 -10.52 9.76 -47.61
N ARG A 393 -11.26 10.63 -48.32
CA ARG A 393 -12.22 11.57 -47.74
C ARG A 393 -13.28 10.89 -46.89
N GLN A 394 -13.95 9.87 -47.43
CA GLN A 394 -14.98 9.13 -46.71
C GLN A 394 -14.40 8.44 -45.48
N SER A 395 -13.19 7.89 -45.58
CA SER A 395 -12.51 7.28 -44.42
C SER A 395 -12.18 8.31 -43.33
N LEU A 396 -11.75 9.51 -43.70
CA LEU A 396 -11.36 10.58 -42.77
C LEU A 396 -12.58 11.25 -42.10
N LEU A 397 -13.67 11.46 -42.85
CA LEU A 397 -14.96 11.92 -42.30
C LEU A 397 -15.57 10.88 -41.36
N THR A 398 -15.62 9.61 -41.78
CA THR A 398 -16.24 8.54 -40.98
C THR A 398 -15.45 8.27 -39.71
N SER A 399 -14.10 8.23 -39.79
CA SER A 399 -13.24 8.09 -38.62
C SER A 399 -13.27 9.33 -37.71
N GLY A 400 -13.28 10.55 -38.29
CA GLY A 400 -13.38 11.80 -37.55
C GLY A 400 -14.69 11.94 -36.77
N LEU A 401 -15.83 11.71 -37.43
CA LEU A 401 -17.16 11.72 -36.81
C LEU A 401 -17.33 10.61 -35.77
N GLY A 402 -16.86 9.39 -36.07
CA GLY A 402 -16.88 8.30 -35.10
C GLY A 402 -16.07 8.61 -33.83
N THR A 403 -14.90 9.23 -34.00
CA THR A 403 -14.04 9.65 -32.88
C THR A 403 -14.66 10.81 -32.09
N ALA A 404 -15.27 11.78 -32.78
CA ALA A 404 -15.97 12.90 -32.14
C ALA A 404 -17.19 12.43 -31.32
N MET A 405 -17.98 11.51 -31.87
CA MET A 405 -19.13 10.90 -31.21
C MET A 405 -18.71 10.09 -29.99
N LEU A 406 -17.65 9.28 -30.09
CA LEU A 406 -17.07 8.57 -28.97
C LEU A 406 -16.65 9.54 -27.86
N GLY A 407 -15.96 10.63 -28.21
CA GLY A 407 -15.58 11.69 -27.28
C GLY A 407 -16.78 12.34 -26.57
N ALA A 408 -17.84 12.65 -27.32
CA ALA A 408 -19.05 13.30 -26.80
C ALA A 408 -19.84 12.39 -25.83
N ILE A 409 -20.07 11.12 -26.19
CA ILE A 409 -20.71 10.12 -25.32
C ILE A 409 -19.92 9.98 -24.02
N THR A 410 -18.60 9.94 -24.13
CA THR A 410 -17.70 9.81 -23.00
C THR A 410 -17.75 11.06 -22.09
N TRP A 411 -17.90 12.25 -22.67
CA TRP A 411 -18.06 13.51 -21.93
C TRP A 411 -19.38 13.56 -21.17
N LEU A 412 -20.49 13.14 -21.79
CA LEU A 412 -21.80 13.03 -21.13
C LEU A 412 -21.75 12.07 -19.94
N TYR A 413 -21.08 10.93 -20.09
CA TYR A 413 -20.88 9.98 -19.01
C TYR A 413 -20.07 10.58 -17.85
N ARG A 414 -18.98 11.31 -18.14
CA ARG A 414 -18.18 12.03 -17.14
C ARG A 414 -19.03 13.06 -16.38
N GLY A 415 -19.88 13.81 -17.10
CA GLY A 415 -20.82 14.76 -16.52
C GLY A 415 -21.79 14.09 -15.55
N ALA A 416 -22.41 12.98 -15.96
CA ALA A 416 -23.32 12.21 -15.11
C ALA A 416 -22.63 11.62 -13.87
N ARG A 417 -21.40 11.11 -14.01
CA ARG A 417 -20.57 10.61 -12.90
C ARG A 417 -20.26 11.72 -11.89
N ASN A 418 -19.81 12.89 -12.37
CA ASN A 418 -19.50 14.03 -11.52
C ASN A 418 -20.74 14.55 -10.78
N TRP A 419 -21.89 14.58 -11.45
CA TRP A 419 -23.16 14.98 -10.84
C TRP A 419 -23.57 14.04 -9.70
N ARG A 420 -23.49 12.71 -9.90
CA ARG A 420 -23.77 11.73 -8.84
C ARG A 420 -22.80 11.85 -7.65
N ALA A 421 -21.54 12.19 -7.91
CA ALA A 421 -20.55 12.39 -6.86
C ALA A 421 -20.85 13.65 -6.00
N ARG A 422 -21.38 14.72 -6.60
CA ARG A 422 -21.81 15.93 -5.87
C ARG A 422 -23.04 15.66 -5.01
N ARG A 423 -24.04 14.97 -5.56
CA ARG A 423 -25.28 14.60 -4.86
C ARG A 423 -25.11 13.61 -3.70
N ARG A 424 -23.91 13.09 -3.49
CA ARG A 424 -23.54 12.25 -2.32
C ARG A 424 -22.76 13.03 -1.26
N ARG A 425 -22.31 14.24 -1.59
CA ARG A 425 -21.61 15.17 -0.69
C ARG A 425 -22.55 16.20 -0.09
N ASP A 426 -23.67 16.47 -0.76
CA ASP A 426 -24.87 17.11 -0.22
C ASP A 426 -25.76 16.06 0.42
#